data_AF-A0A0F9RVZ8-F1
#
_entry.id   AF-A0A0F9RVZ8-F1
#
_cell.length_a   1.000
_cell.length_b   1.000
_cell.length_c   1.000
_cell.angle_alpha   90.00
_cell.angle_beta   90.00
_cell.angle_gamma   90.00
#
_symmetry.space_group_name_H-M   'P 1'
#
loop_
_entity.id
_entity.type
_entity.pdbx_description
1 polymer ?
#
loop_
_entity_poly.entity_id
_entity_poly.type
_entity_poly.pdbx_seq_one_letter_code
_entity_poly.pdbx_strand_id
1 'polypeptide(L)' 'MTITRRRFRNKVIVLPSDVQDGDAFPIKIVAVAGFAGDWAAYVGPSDWSDDRIADAGTKISDKAAKELFFVLAMSGRGYR' A
#
# COMPACT_ATOMS: atom_id res chain seq x y z
N MET A 1 -17.95 -28.04 -6.90
CA MET A 1 -17.03 -27.07 -6.28
C MET A 1 -17.03 -25.82 -7.15
N THR A 2 -17.82 -24.80 -6.80
CA THR A 2 -17.98 -23.61 -7.64
C THR A 2 -16.80 -22.68 -7.41
N ILE A 3 -16.01 -22.42 -8.45
CA ILE A 3 -14.91 -21.44 -8.39
C ILE A 3 -15.57 -20.06 -8.35
N THR A 4 -15.74 -19.49 -7.16
CA THR A 4 -16.19 -18.11 -7.01
C THR A 4 -15.09 -17.20 -7.56
N ARG A 5 -15.30 -16.63 -8.75
CA ARG A 5 -14.36 -15.66 -9.34
C ARG A 5 -14.31 -14.43 -8.44
N ARG A 6 -13.10 -14.06 -7.98
CA ARG A 6 -12.87 -12.81 -7.24
C ARG A 6 -13.29 -11.62 -8.09
N ARG A 7 -14.05 -10.69 -7.52
CA ARG A 7 -14.39 -9.42 -8.17
C ARG A 7 -13.41 -8.36 -7.71
N PHE A 8 -12.58 -7.86 -8.62
CA PHE A 8 -11.63 -6.80 -8.25
C PHE A 8 -12.36 -5.45 -8.19
N ARG A 9 -12.16 -4.75 -7.09
CA ARG A 9 -12.85 -3.52 -6.72
C ARG A 9 -11.83 -2.45 -6.35
N ASN A 10 -12.04 -1.22 -6.78
CA ASN A 10 -11.13 -0.13 -6.44
C ASN A 10 -11.43 0.37 -5.01
N LYS A 11 -10.41 0.36 -4.15
CA LYS A 11 -10.53 0.69 -2.71
C LYS A 11 -10.98 2.13 -2.42
N VAL A 12 -10.89 3.04 -3.39
CA VAL A 12 -11.15 4.48 -3.18
C VAL A 12 -12.59 4.87 -3.49
N ILE A 13 -13.24 4.16 -4.42
CA ILE A 13 -14.58 4.51 -4.91
C ILE A 13 -15.69 3.60 -4.38
N VAL A 14 -15.33 2.56 -3.63
CA VAL A 14 -16.28 1.58 -3.08
C VAL A 14 -16.61 1.96 -1.65
N LEU A 15 -17.89 2.18 -1.36
CA LEU A 15 -18.34 2.45 -0.01
C LEU A 15 -18.29 1.16 0.83
N PRO A 16 -18.08 1.25 2.15
CA PRO A 16 -18.09 0.06 3.01
C PRO A 16 -19.37 -0.78 2.91
N SER A 17 -20.53 -0.15 2.65
CA SER A 17 -21.81 -0.82 2.44
C SER A 17 -21.90 -1.64 1.15
N ASP A 18 -21.00 -1.39 0.19
CA ASP A 18 -21.03 -2.02 -1.13
C ASP A 18 -20.10 -3.24 -1.21
N VAL A 19 -19.39 -3.56 -0.11
CA VAL A 19 -18.48 -4.70 -0.01
C VAL A 19 -19.29 -5.99 0.04
N GLN A 20 -19.00 -6.91 -0.88
CA GLN A 20 -19.66 -8.21 -0.95
C GLN A 20 -18.67 -9.36 -0.77
N ASP A 21 -19.19 -10.53 -0.37
CA ASP A 21 -18.41 -11.76 -0.32
C ASP A 21 -17.83 -12.08 -1.70
N GLY A 22 -16.51 -12.26 -1.74
CA GLY A 22 -15.75 -12.52 -2.97
C GLY A 22 -15.17 -11.28 -3.63
N ASP A 23 -15.38 -10.07 -3.09
CA ASP A 23 -14.67 -8.88 -3.51
C ASP A 23 -13.18 -8.94 -3.12
N ALA A 24 -12.34 -8.39 -4.00
CA ALA A 24 -10.91 -8.26 -3.80
C ALA A 24 -10.48 -6.82 -4.08
N PHE A 25 -9.67 -6.23 -3.20
CA PHE A 25 -9.21 -4.84 -3.32
C PHE A 25 -7.71 -4.83 -3.59
N PRO A 26 -7.26 -4.64 -4.84
CA PRO A 26 -5.86 -4.69 -5.15
C PRO A 26 -5.21 -3.38 -4.66
N ILE A 27 -4.13 -3.53 -3.90
CA ILE A 27 -3.35 -2.43 -3.35
C ILE A 27 -1.92 -2.51 -3.84
N LYS A 28 -1.24 -1.38 -3.91
CA LYS A 28 0.20 -1.29 -4.11
C LYS A 28 0.80 -0.48 -2.97
N ILE A 29 1.96 -0.91 -2.47
CA ILE A 29 2.70 -0.24 -1.41
C ILE A 29 4.07 0.13 -1.97
N VAL A 30 4.46 1.40 -1.83
CA VAL A 30 5.73 1.93 -2.29
C VAL A 30 6.50 2.49 -1.10
N ALA A 31 7.78 2.17 -0.99
CA ALA A 31 8.68 2.78 -0.03
C ALA A 31 9.58 3.80 -0.72
N VAL A 32 9.69 4.98 -0.12
CA VAL A 32 10.41 6.13 -0.68
C VAL A 32 11.54 6.49 0.27
N ALA A 33 12.77 6.43 -0.24
CA ALA A 33 13.94 6.94 0.48
C ALA A 33 13.96 8.47 0.38
N GLY A 34 14.02 9.15 1.52
CA GLY A 34 14.13 10.60 1.59
C GLY A 34 15.58 11.09 1.53
N PHE A 35 15.75 12.39 1.29
CA PHE A 35 17.05 13.04 1.19
C PHE A 35 17.75 13.24 2.55
N ALA A 36 17.01 13.22 3.66
CA ALA A 36 17.54 13.47 5.01
C ALA A 36 18.05 12.19 5.72
N GLY A 37 18.31 11.12 4.96
CA GLY A 37 18.63 9.82 5.55
C GLY A 37 17.42 9.13 6.18
N ASP A 38 16.22 9.54 5.81
CA ASP A 38 14.94 8.97 6.22
C ASP A 38 14.31 8.14 5.10
N TRP A 39 13.20 7.47 5.43
CA TRP A 39 12.31 6.84 4.45
C TRP A 39 10.89 6.73 5.01
N ALA A 40 9.92 6.56 4.13
CA ALA A 40 8.53 6.29 4.48
C ALA A 40 7.91 5.32 3.47
N ALA A 41 6.78 4.70 3.84
CA ALA A 41 6.04 3.80 2.95
C ALA A 41 4.58 4.21 2.86
N TYR A 42 4.02 4.07 1.66
CA TYR A 42 2.70 4.58 1.30
C TYR A 42 1.90 3.51 0.57
N VAL A 43 0.60 3.42 0.88
CA VAL A 43 -0.33 2.47 0.26
C VAL A 43 -1.35 3.18 -0.62
N GLY A 44 -1.47 2.73 -1.86
CA GLY A 44 -2.40 3.25 -2.87
C GLY A 44 -3.19 2.14 -3.56
N PRO A 45 -4.17 2.50 -4.39
CA PRO A 45 -4.76 1.61 -5.37
C PRO A 45 -3.68 1.02 -6.29
N SER A 46 -3.85 -0.23 -6.73
CA SER A 46 -2.84 -0.90 -7.57
C SER A 46 -2.66 -0.27 -8.96
N ASP A 47 -3.68 0.43 -9.46
CA ASP A 47 -3.70 1.13 -10.75
C ASP A 47 -3.02 2.50 -10.69
N TRP A 48 -2.66 3.00 -9.50
CA TRP A 48 -1.86 4.22 -9.38
C TRP A 48 -0.39 3.97 -9.76
N SER A 49 0.22 4.98 -10.38
CA SER A 49 1.68 5.01 -10.58
C SER A 49 2.40 5.08 -9.25
N ASP A 50 3.64 4.64 -9.22
CA ASP A 50 4.43 4.60 -7.98
C ASP A 50 4.64 6.02 -7.42
N ASP A 51 4.90 7.01 -8.28
CA ASP A 51 5.00 8.43 -7.91
C ASP A 51 3.70 8.96 -7.29
N ARG A 52 2.54 8.57 -7.82
CA ARG A 52 1.24 8.99 -7.27
C ARG A 52 0.99 8.37 -5.90
N ILE A 53 1.45 7.13 -5.66
CA ILE A 53 1.37 6.51 -4.34
C ILE A 53 2.33 7.20 -3.37
N ALA A 54 3.53 7.57 -3.82
CA ALA A 54 4.49 8.31 -3.01
C ALA A 54 3.96 9.70 -2.59
N ASP A 55 3.26 10.40 -3.48
CA ASP A 55 2.76 11.76 -3.26
C ASP A 55 1.41 11.81 -2.53
N ALA A 56 0.43 11.01 -2.98
CA ALA A 56 -0.95 11.06 -2.51
C ALA A 56 -1.43 9.79 -1.79
N GLY A 57 -0.58 8.77 -1.66
CA GLY A 57 -0.92 7.55 -0.96
C GLY A 57 -1.04 7.74 0.54
N THR A 58 -1.68 6.78 1.21
CA THR A 58 -1.78 6.78 2.67
C THR A 58 -0.50 6.24 3.27
N LYS A 59 0.18 7.02 4.10
CA LYS A 59 1.35 6.55 4.84
C LYS A 59 0.97 5.39 5.78
N ILE A 60 1.73 4.30 5.76
CA ILE A 60 1.49 3.14 6.64
C ILE A 60 2.26 3.28 7.95
N SER A 61 2.03 2.37 8.91
CA SER A 61 2.75 2.40 10.19
C SER A 61 4.21 1.97 10.03
N ASP A 62 5.10 2.48 10.89
CA ASP A 62 6.52 2.08 10.96
C ASP A 62 6.69 0.56 11.07
N LYS A 63 5.92 -0.07 11.96
CA LYS A 63 5.93 -1.52 12.15
C LYS A 63 5.63 -2.26 10.84
N ALA A 64 4.53 -1.92 10.17
CA ALA A 64 4.15 -2.57 8.92
C ALA A 64 5.17 -2.29 7.79
N ALA A 65 5.71 -1.07 7.73
CA ALA A 65 6.71 -0.71 6.75
C ALA A 65 8.00 -1.54 6.91
N LYS A 66 8.48 -1.70 8.15
CA LYS A 66 9.69 -2.49 8.45
C LYS A 66 9.52 -3.98 8.13
N GLU A 67 8.34 -4.54 8.37
CA GLU A 67 8.02 -5.93 8.03
C GLU A 67 7.99 -6.15 6.50
N LEU A 68 7.48 -5.17 5.73
CA LEU A 68 7.37 -5.27 4.28
C LEU A 68 8.68 -4.92 3.53
N PHE A 69 9.47 -3.97 4.06
CA PHE A 69 10.65 -3.42 3.39
C PHE A 69 11.91 -3.61 4.25
N PHE A 70 12.26 -4.87 4.52
CA PHE A 70 13.36 -5.23 5.42
C PHE A 70 14.71 -4.60 5.01
N VAL A 71 14.99 -4.44 3.71
CA VAL A 71 16.24 -3.81 3.22
C VAL A 71 16.35 -2.36 3.69
N LEU A 72 15.25 -1.60 3.63
CA LEU A 72 15.22 -0.22 4.11
C LEU A 72 15.26 -0.17 5.63
N ALA A 73 14.58 -1.09 6.32
CA ALA A 73 14.65 -1.21 7.78
C ALA A 73 16.08 -1.44 8.28
N MET A 74 16.89 -2.21 7.54
CA MET A 74 18.30 -2.49 7.87
C MET A 74 19.28 -1.43 7.36
N SER A 75 18.82 -0.45 6.58
CA SER A 75 19.71 0.55 5.95
C SER A 75 20.28 1.58 6.93
N GLY A 76 19.89 1.54 8.20
CA GLY A 76 20.22 2.56 9.20
C GLY A 76 19.46 3.87 9.04
N ARG A 77 18.61 4.00 8.01
CA ARG A 77 17.75 5.15 7.78
C ARG A 77 16.59 5.18 8.76
N GLY A 78 16.27 6.38 9.27
CA GLY A 78 15.11 6.59 10.14
C GLY A 78 13.80 6.44 9.38
N TYR A 79 12.79 5.83 9.99
CA TYR A 79 11.43 5.91 9.47
C TYR A 79 10.85 7.29 9.85
N ARG A 80 10.47 8.08 8.85
CA ARG A 80 9.85 9.40 9.02
C ARG A 80 8.38 9.24 9.29
#